data_AF-A0A7V2Z253-F1
#
_entry.id   AF-A0A7V2Z253-F1
#
_cell.length_a   1.000
_cell.length_b   1.000
_cell.length_c   1.000
_cell.angle_alpha   90.00
_cell.angle_beta   90.00
_cell.angle_gamma   90.00
#
_symmetry.space_group_name_H-M   'P 1'
#
loop_
_entity.id
_entity.type
_entity.pdbx_description
1 polymer ?
#
loop_
_entity_poly.entity_id
_entity_poly.type
_entity_poly.pdbx_seq_one_letter_code
_entity_poly.pdbx_strand_id
1 'polypeptide(L)' 'MGRTNIVLDDALVARCQRVTGIQTRRALVDHALHELLRREKQKKVLELKGAVRWEGDLDQWRKARVAAHDAG' A
#
# COMPACT_ATOMS: atom_id res chain seq x y z
N MET A 1 -14.17 20.52 -0.45
CA MET A 1 -14.33 19.40 0.52
C MET A 1 -15.79 19.40 0.98
N GLY A 2 -16.48 18.26 0.94
CA GLY A 2 -17.89 18.13 1.36
C GLY A 2 -18.02 17.77 2.85
N ARG A 3 -19.08 18.24 3.51
CA ARG A 3 -19.43 17.81 4.87
C ARG A 3 -20.45 16.69 4.76
N THR A 4 -20.24 15.61 5.49
CA THR A 4 -21.14 14.46 5.54
C THR A 4 -21.35 14.05 6.99
N ASN A 5 -22.59 13.77 7.38
CA ASN A 5 -22.91 13.18 8.67
C ASN A 5 -23.01 11.66 8.52
N ILE A 6 -22.16 10.93 9.24
CA ILE A 6 -22.13 9.47 9.22
C ILE A 6 -22.10 8.94 10.65
N VAL A 7 -22.76 7.82 10.88
CA VAL A 7 -22.69 7.08 12.14
C VAL A 7 -21.53 6.11 12.05
N LEU A 8 -20.66 6.10 13.05
CA LEU A 8 -19.51 5.21 13.16
C LEU A 8 -19.61 4.41 14.45
N ASP A 9 -19.13 3.18 14.43
CA ASP A 9 -18.91 2.39 15.64
C ASP A 9 -17.77 3.02 16.46
N ASP A 10 -18.11 3.57 17.62
CA ASP A 10 -17.16 4.24 18.51
C ASP A 10 -16.09 3.28 19.07
N ALA A 11 -16.40 2.00 19.28
CA ALA A 11 -15.43 1.02 19.74
C ALA A 11 -14.38 0.73 18.65
N LEU A 12 -14.83 0.63 17.40
CA LEU A 12 -13.93 0.49 16.25
C LEU A 12 -13.07 1.74 16.08
N VAL A 13 -13.66 2.94 16.14
CA VAL A 13 -12.91 4.20 16.08
C VAL A 13 -11.84 4.23 17.16
N ALA A 14 -12.20 4.00 18.43
CA ALA A 14 -11.25 4.02 19.53
C ALA A 14 -10.10 3.01 19.36
N ARG A 15 -10.39 1.80 18.86
CA ARG A 15 -9.35 0.82 18.56
C ARG A 15 -8.42 1.30 17.43
N CYS A 16 -8.98 1.83 16.35
CA CYS A 16 -8.21 2.36 15.24
C CYS A 16 -7.33 3.54 15.68
N GLN A 17 -7.85 4.47 16.48
CA GLN A 17 -7.08 5.60 17.00
C GLN A 17 -5.91 5.15 17.89
N ARG A 18 -6.11 4.13 18.72
CA ARG A 18 -5.02 3.56 19.54
C ARG A 18 -3.93 2.92 18.69
N VAL A 19 -4.28 2.25 17.61
CA VAL A 19 -3.32 1.56 16.72
C VAL A 19 -2.59 2.55 15.80
N THR A 20 -3.29 3.56 15.29
CA THR A 20 -2.72 4.51 14.32
C THR A 20 -2.14 5.78 14.95
N GLY A 21 -2.51 6.09 16.19
CA GLY A 21 -2.19 7.36 16.85
C GLY A 21 -3.01 8.56 16.35
N ILE A 22 -3.95 8.37 15.43
CA ILE A 22 -4.71 9.48 14.83
C ILE A 22 -5.80 9.98 15.79
N GLN A 23 -5.71 11.23 16.21
CA GLN A 23 -6.57 11.77 17.28
C GLN A 23 -7.96 12.20 16.84
N THR A 24 -8.16 12.60 15.58
CA THR A 24 -9.46 13.12 15.13
C THR A 24 -10.19 12.11 14.25
N ARG A 25 -11.51 11.99 14.42
CA ARG A 25 -12.35 11.13 13.58
C ARG A 25 -12.23 11.49 12.10
N ARG A 26 -12.18 12.78 11.78
CA ARG A 26 -11.99 13.27 10.40
C ARG A 26 -10.70 12.76 9.79
N ALA A 27 -9.57 12.95 10.48
CA ALA A 27 -8.27 12.50 9.98
C ALA A 27 -8.21 10.97 9.89
N LEU A 28 -8.84 10.26 10.83
CA LEU A 28 -8.88 8.81 10.80
C LEU A 28 -9.65 8.29 9.59
N VAL A 29 -10.82 8.87 9.30
CA VAL A 29 -11.62 8.51 8.12
C VAL A 29 -10.87 8.83 6.82
N ASP A 30 -10.25 10.01 6.75
CA ASP A 30 -9.44 10.40 5.58
C ASP A 30 -8.27 9.42 5.34
N HIS A 31 -7.55 9.06 6.39
CA HIS A 31 -6.50 8.06 6.33
C HIS A 31 -7.02 6.68 5.88
N ALA A 32 -8.16 6.23 6.43
CA ALA A 32 -8.77 4.96 6.08
C ALA A 32 -9.18 4.89 4.60
N LEU A 33 -9.71 5.99 4.04
CA LEU A 33 -10.08 6.07 2.62
C LEU A 33 -8.84 6.01 1.71
N HIS A 34 -7.76 6.71 2.07
CA HIS A 34 -6.50 6.62 1.33
C HIS A 34 -5.91 5.21 1.38
N GLU A 35 -5.92 4.56 2.54
CA GLU A 35 -5.44 3.20 2.69
C GLU A 35 -6.27 2.18 1.92
N LEU A 36 -7.60 2.34 1.89
CA LEU A 36 -8.47 1.51 1.06
C LEU A 36 -8.07 1.62 -0.41
N LEU A 37 -7.95 2.84 -0.93
CA LEU A 37 -7.55 3.06 -2.32
C LEU A 37 -6.15 2.50 -2.62
N ARG A 38 -5.20 2.67 -1.70
CA ARG A 38 -3.83 2.14 -1.84
C ARG A 38 -3.84 0.62 -1.97
N ARG A 39 -4.63 -0.07 -1.14
CA ARG A 39 -4.77 -1.54 -1.18
C ARG A 39 -5.41 -2.03 -2.48
N GLU A 40 -6.45 -1.36 -2.95
CA GLU A 40 -7.10 -1.73 -4.22
C GLU A 40 -6.17 -1.50 -5.43
N LYS A 41 -5.39 -0.42 -5.43
CA LYS A 41 -4.36 -0.20 -6.47
C LYS A 41 -3.31 -1.30 -6.49
N GLN A 42 -2.85 -1.76 -5.32
CA GLN A 42 -1.89 -2.86 -5.21
C GLN A 42 -2.46 -4.18 -5.71
N LYS A 43 -3.73 -4.49 -5.40
CA LYS A 43 -4.40 -5.66 -5.97
C LYS A 43 -4.47 -5.61 -7.49
N LYS A 44 -4.76 -4.44 -8.06
CA LYS A 44 -4.78 -4.26 -9.52
C LYS A 44 -3.43 -4.52 -10.19
N VAL A 45 -2.31 -4.28 -9.50
CA VAL A 45 -0.99 -4.68 -10.00
C VAL A 45 -0.87 -6.20 -10.10
N LEU A 46 -1.50 -6.96 -9.20
CA LEU A 46 -1.53 -8.42 -9.29
C LEU A 46 -2.31 -8.91 -10.51
N GLU A 47 -3.29 -8.15 -11.01
CA GLU A 47 -4.01 -8.47 -12.27
C GLU A 47 -3.10 -8.37 -13.50
N LEU A 48 -2.02 -7.59 -13.44
CA LEU A 48 -1.03 -7.49 -14.52
C LEU A 48 -0.13 -8.73 -14.61
N LYS A 49 -0.17 -9.64 -13.62
CA LYS A 49 0.61 -10.87 -13.59
C LYS A 49 0.18 -11.79 -14.74
N GLY A 50 1.06 -11.93 -15.74
CA GLY A 50 0.81 -12.74 -16.94
C GLY A 50 0.09 -11.99 -18.07
N ALA A 51 -0.44 -10.80 -17.81
CA ALA A 51 -1.06 -9.94 -18.84
C ALA A 51 -0.03 -9.01 -19.51
N VAL A 52 1.08 -8.71 -18.85
CA VAL A 52 2.16 -7.88 -19.38
C VAL A 52 3.35 -8.76 -19.74
N ARG A 53 3.85 -8.63 -20.97
CA ARG A 53 5.10 -9.27 -21.39
C ARG A 53 6.25 -8.54 -20.69
N TRP A 54 6.91 -9.25 -19.78
CA TRP A 54 8.12 -8.74 -19.16
C TRP A 54 9.28 -8.85 -20.17
N GLU A 55 9.99 -7.76 -20.41
CA GLU A 55 11.17 -7.71 -21.28
C GLU A 55 12.42 -7.50 -20.42
N GLY A 56 13.31 -8.48 -20.42
CA GLY A 56 14.57 -8.47 -19.67
C GLY A 56 15.22 -9.85 -19.62
N ASP A 57 16.47 -9.92 -19.18
CA ASP A 57 17.20 -11.17 -18.93
C ASP A 57 17.55 -11.26 -17.44
N LEU A 58 16.80 -12.11 -16.73
CA LEU A 58 16.95 -12.31 -15.29
C LEU A 58 18.32 -12.88 -14.92
N ASP A 59 18.92 -13.67 -15.79
CA ASP A 59 20.20 -14.31 -15.52
C ASP A 59 21.35 -13.31 -15.67
N GLN A 60 21.27 -12.39 -16.63
CA GLN A 60 22.21 -11.27 -16.72
C GLN A 60 22.19 -10.39 -15.46
N TRP A 61 21.01 -10.04 -14.96
CA TRP A 61 20.89 -9.18 -13.78
C TRP A 61 21.38 -9.86 -12.51
N ARG A 62 21.20 -11.18 -12.40
CA ARG A 62 21.72 -11.97 -11.29
C ARG A 62 23.25 -12.08 -11.32
N LYS A 63 23.85 -12.27 -12.51
CA LYS A 63 25.31 -12.34 -12.68
C LYS A 63 25.98 -11.00 -12.34
N ALA A 64 25.38 -9.88 -12.74
CA ALA A 64 25.89 -8.54 -12.43
C ALA A 64 25.96 -8.25 -10.91
N ARG A 65 25.07 -8.87 -10.12
CA ARG A 65 25.07 -8.74 -8.65
C ARG A 65 26.20 -9.51 -7.95
N VAL A 66 26.63 -10.63 -8.52
CA VAL A 66 27.71 -11.46 -7.94
C VAL A 66 29.08 -10.92 -8.35
N ALA A 67 29.22 -10.46 -9.61
CA ALA A 67 30.45 -9.84 -10.08
C ALA A 67 30.87 -8.58 -9.27
N ALA A 68 29.91 -7.87 -8.68
CA ALA A 68 30.17 -6.71 -7.81
C ALA A 68 30.65 -7.11 -6.39
N HIS A 69 30.45 -8.36 -5.97
CA HIS A 69 30.89 -8.86 -4.66
C HIS A 69 32.32 -9.41 -4.68
N ASP A 70 32.79 -9.90 -5.84
CA ASP A 70 34.13 -10.51 -6.00
C ASP A 70 35.21 -9.50 -6.48
N ALA A 71 34.84 -8.22 -6.62
CA ALA A 71 35.73 -7.13 -7.04
C ALA A 71 36.25 -6.28 -5.85
N GLY A 72 36.31 -6.85 -4.64
CA GLY A 72 36.78 -6.22 -3.41
C GLY A 72 37.95 -6.95 -2.78
#